data_AF-A0A3B3Y1D4-F1
#
_entry.id   AF-A0A3B3Y1D4-F1
#
_cell.length_a   1.000
_cell.length_b   1.000
_cell.length_c   1.000
_cell.angle_alpha   90.00
_cell.angle_beta   90.00
_cell.angle_gamma   90.00
#
_symmetry.space_group_name_H-M   'P 1'
#
loop_
_entity.id
_entity.type
_entity.pdbx_description
1 polymer ?
#
loop_
_entity_poly.entity_id
_entity_poly.type
_entity_poly.pdbx_seq_one_letter_code
_entity_poly.pdbx_strand_id
1 'polypeptide(L)'
;MTESPDSRAKTLNFNVGVLGHVDSGKTSLARALSSTASTAAFDKNPQSRERGITLDLGFSSFTVDCPDHLRDNKGQQQYDSLQFTLVDCPGHASLIRTIIGGAQIIDLMMLVVDVVKGVQTQTAECLLIGELTCPRMVVVLNKIDLLPPNKRQSAIEKMTKRLHKTLESTRFKECPVIAVAAKPGGPEAPELEEPQGVPELIELLKKQTYLPKRDAKGDLLMAVDHCFSIRGQGTVMTGTILQGSLAINDTVEIPVLKVTKKIKSVQMFRKPVSGAMQGDRVGVCVTQFDPKLLERGLVCTPGSLRTLYAAIISTRKIGYFKGSLSTRAKFHITVGHETVMAKVTFFGLPPADTEPTPSEPSSLETPFTFDREYSYQDEYVSRQKEAASGPDPEQWALLEFERPVTCPALCLVIGSKLDTDIHANACRLAFQGCLLHGFEDKSYAETSLPQLRIFKTKHKEGQVERVTDDYSVIGRSLFKKETNLQLFVGLKVSLSTGESGVIEGGFGQSGKFKIRIQEGLRPETKQLLSSSKKKGKSGGKGGPSSEEEPKTESQPVSIHLHFKRYVFDPHKKMVQS
;
A
#
# COMPACT_ATOMS: atom_id res chain seq x y z
N MET A 1 4.22 52.08 -29.27
CA MET A 1 3.44 50.82 -29.14
C MET A 1 4.45 49.70 -28.89
N THR A 2 4.73 49.43 -27.62
CA THR A 2 5.67 48.40 -27.18
C THR A 2 4.90 47.10 -26.97
N GLU A 3 5.14 46.10 -27.81
CA GLU A 3 4.60 44.75 -27.63
C GLU A 3 5.09 44.19 -26.29
N SER A 4 4.14 43.75 -25.46
CA SER A 4 4.40 43.07 -24.20
C SER A 4 5.02 41.68 -24.45
N PRO A 5 6.01 41.20 -23.66
CA PRO A 5 6.76 39.97 -23.96
C PRO A 5 6.00 38.64 -23.75
N ASP A 6 4.69 38.66 -23.50
CA ASP A 6 3.98 37.54 -22.84
C ASP A 6 3.05 36.73 -23.76
N SER A 7 3.13 36.88 -25.08
CA SER A 7 2.31 36.11 -26.04
C SER A 7 2.90 34.72 -26.36
N ARG A 8 3.46 34.02 -25.37
CA ARG A 8 3.82 32.61 -25.55
C ARG A 8 2.54 31.78 -25.49
N ALA A 9 2.28 31.02 -26.57
CA ALA A 9 1.20 30.05 -26.60
C ALA A 9 1.26 29.18 -25.34
N LYS A 10 0.20 29.22 -24.52
CA LYS A 10 0.16 28.49 -23.25
C LYS A 10 -0.22 27.05 -23.55
N THR A 11 0.69 26.12 -23.29
CA THR A 11 0.47 24.69 -23.49
C THR A 11 0.15 24.03 -22.16
N LEU A 12 -0.97 23.31 -22.08
CA LEU A 12 -1.29 22.44 -20.95
C LEU A 12 -0.60 21.08 -21.14
N ASN A 13 0.24 20.66 -20.19
CA ASN A 13 0.78 19.30 -20.19
C ASN A 13 -0.18 18.32 -19.48
N PHE A 14 -0.47 17.19 -20.12
CA PHE A 14 -1.34 16.14 -19.61
C PHE A 14 -0.66 14.78 -19.75
N ASN A 15 -0.40 14.11 -18.62
CA ASN A 15 0.38 12.88 -18.58
C ASN A 15 -0.54 11.66 -18.77
N VAL A 16 -0.28 10.86 -19.81
CA VAL A 16 -1.05 9.66 -20.13
C VAL A 16 -0.17 8.43 -20.01
N GLY A 17 -0.53 7.52 -19.12
CA GLY A 17 0.19 6.28 -18.90
C GLY A 17 -0.17 5.22 -19.92
N VAL A 18 0.81 4.53 -20.49
CA VAL A 18 0.59 3.34 -21.32
C VAL A 18 0.95 2.11 -20.51
N LEU A 19 -0.06 1.41 -19.98
CA LEU A 19 0.11 0.25 -19.10
C LEU A 19 -0.53 -0.99 -19.74
N GLY A 20 -0.08 -2.19 -19.34
CA GLY A 20 -0.56 -3.44 -19.92
C GLY A 20 0.50 -4.55 -19.94
N HIS A 21 0.06 -5.76 -20.30
CA HIS A 21 0.90 -6.96 -20.30
C HIS A 21 2.11 -6.86 -21.26
N VAL A 22 3.11 -7.73 -21.07
CA VAL A 22 4.23 -7.91 -22.02
C VAL A 22 3.67 -8.17 -23.42
N ASP A 23 4.28 -7.60 -24.45
CA ASP A 23 3.88 -7.75 -25.86
C ASP A 23 2.45 -7.34 -26.21
N SER A 24 1.73 -6.62 -25.35
CA SER A 24 0.43 -6.00 -25.71
C SER A 24 0.56 -4.88 -26.75
N GLY A 25 1.79 -4.42 -27.02
CA GLY A 25 2.10 -3.38 -28.00
C GLY A 25 2.07 -1.96 -27.47
N LYS A 26 2.35 -1.76 -26.17
CA LYS A 26 2.44 -0.44 -25.51
C LYS A 26 3.39 0.52 -26.23
N THR A 27 4.63 0.12 -26.46
CA THR A 27 5.65 0.95 -27.13
C THR A 27 5.31 1.21 -28.59
N SER A 28 4.74 0.24 -29.30
CA SER A 28 4.25 0.44 -30.68
C SER A 28 3.12 1.46 -30.71
N LEU A 29 2.19 1.40 -29.77
CA LEU A 29 1.09 2.37 -29.64
C LEU A 29 1.61 3.76 -29.29
N ALA A 30 2.54 3.86 -28.34
CA ALA A 30 3.17 5.12 -27.98
C ALA A 30 3.88 5.74 -29.20
N ARG A 31 4.58 4.93 -30.00
CA ARG A 31 5.24 5.37 -31.24
C ARG A 31 4.22 5.85 -32.28
N ALA A 32 3.12 5.13 -32.47
CA ALA A 32 2.06 5.49 -33.42
C ALA A 32 1.35 6.80 -33.04
N LEU A 33 1.26 7.13 -31.75
CA LEU A 33 0.65 8.37 -31.26
C LEU A 33 1.61 9.57 -31.26
N SER A 34 2.92 9.34 -31.17
CA SER A 34 3.88 10.39 -30.84
C SER A 34 4.36 11.19 -32.05
N SER A 35 4.46 12.50 -31.90
CA SER A 35 5.19 13.37 -32.83
C SER A 35 6.60 13.70 -32.36
N THR A 36 6.85 13.68 -31.04
CA THR A 36 8.13 14.06 -30.42
C THR A 36 8.60 13.00 -29.42
N ALA A 37 9.88 12.62 -29.48
CA ALA A 37 10.50 11.68 -28.54
C ALA A 37 11.33 12.41 -27.47
N SER A 38 11.17 12.05 -26.20
CA SER A 38 11.98 12.56 -25.08
C SER A 38 13.01 11.52 -24.60
N THR A 39 12.96 11.13 -23.33
CA THR A 39 13.98 10.28 -22.66
C THR A 39 13.51 8.83 -22.62
N ALA A 40 14.43 7.89 -22.89
CA ALA A 40 14.18 6.44 -22.94
C ALA A 40 13.02 5.99 -23.85
N ALA A 41 12.50 6.88 -24.70
CA ALA A 41 11.39 6.59 -25.60
C ALA A 41 11.76 5.49 -26.59
N PHE A 42 10.78 4.65 -26.92
CA PHE A 42 10.82 3.72 -28.05
C PHE A 42 11.95 2.70 -27.96
N ASP A 43 12.31 2.27 -26.76
CA ASP A 43 13.35 1.28 -26.47
C ASP A 43 14.68 1.64 -27.17
N LYS A 44 15.12 2.90 -27.08
CA LYS A 44 16.40 3.35 -27.65
C LYS A 44 17.63 2.77 -26.94
N ASN A 45 17.50 2.38 -25.67
CA ASN A 45 18.58 1.80 -24.88
C ASN A 45 19.00 0.43 -25.47
N PRO A 46 20.30 0.18 -25.74
CA PRO A 46 20.79 -1.12 -26.25
C PRO A 46 20.28 -2.32 -25.45
N GLN A 47 20.22 -2.21 -24.12
CA GLN A 47 19.72 -3.30 -23.26
C GLN A 47 18.23 -3.61 -23.47
N SER A 48 17.41 -2.59 -23.75
CA SER A 48 15.99 -2.79 -24.06
C SER A 48 15.80 -3.43 -25.44
N ARG A 49 16.66 -3.08 -26.41
CA ARG A 49 16.64 -3.68 -27.76
C ARG A 49 17.08 -5.13 -27.75
N GLU A 50 18.16 -5.44 -27.04
CA GLU A 50 18.68 -6.81 -26.90
C GLU A 50 17.66 -7.74 -26.24
N ARG A 51 16.94 -7.25 -25.23
CA ARG A 51 15.93 -8.03 -24.51
C ARG A 51 14.55 -7.98 -25.15
N GLY A 52 14.32 -7.11 -26.14
CA GLY A 52 13.02 -6.89 -26.76
C GLY A 52 11.93 -6.40 -25.80
N ILE A 53 12.30 -5.78 -24.67
CA ILE A 53 11.36 -5.29 -23.65
C ILE A 53 11.73 -3.89 -23.16
N THR A 54 10.71 -3.09 -22.85
CA THR A 54 10.85 -1.81 -22.15
C THR A 54 11.32 -2.06 -20.71
N LEU A 55 12.48 -1.50 -20.35
CA LEU A 55 13.11 -1.68 -19.02
C LEU A 55 12.83 -0.51 -18.08
N ASP A 56 12.68 0.68 -18.65
CA ASP A 56 12.51 1.95 -17.93
C ASP A 56 11.26 2.68 -18.44
N LEU A 57 10.82 3.72 -17.71
CA LEU A 57 9.73 4.57 -18.19
C LEU A 57 10.17 5.31 -19.46
N GLY A 58 9.48 5.06 -20.57
CA GLY A 58 9.70 5.74 -21.84
C GLY A 58 8.83 6.99 -21.94
N PHE A 59 9.41 8.14 -22.29
CA PHE A 59 8.67 9.39 -22.38
C PHE A 59 8.61 9.93 -23.80
N SER A 60 7.40 10.12 -24.30
CA SER A 60 7.15 10.69 -25.63
C SER A 60 5.98 11.67 -25.57
N SER A 61 5.77 12.48 -26.60
CA SER A 61 4.68 13.44 -26.59
C SER A 61 4.13 13.73 -27.97
N PHE A 62 2.89 14.20 -27.98
CA PHE A 62 2.26 14.84 -29.14
C PHE A 62 1.40 16.01 -28.67
N THR A 63 1.17 16.96 -29.55
CA THR A 63 0.42 18.18 -29.25
C THR A 63 -0.79 18.26 -30.16
N VAL A 64 -1.93 18.65 -29.59
CA VAL A 64 -3.18 18.90 -30.29
C VAL A 64 -3.72 20.27 -29.88
N ASP A 65 -4.69 20.77 -30.63
CA ASP A 65 -5.41 21.98 -30.25
C ASP A 65 -6.20 21.74 -28.96
N CYS A 66 -6.24 22.75 -28.09
CA CYS A 66 -6.92 22.63 -26.80
C CYS A 66 -8.44 22.43 -27.01
N PRO A 67 -9.03 21.34 -26.46
CA PRO A 67 -10.47 21.09 -26.56
C PRO A 67 -11.33 22.20 -25.93
N ASP A 68 -12.50 22.45 -26.51
CA ASP A 68 -13.43 23.50 -26.03
C ASP A 68 -13.85 23.31 -24.57
N HIS A 69 -14.02 22.06 -24.11
CA HIS A 69 -14.45 21.77 -22.74
C HIS A 69 -13.38 21.98 -21.66
N LEU A 70 -12.13 22.26 -22.06
CA LEU A 70 -11.05 22.66 -21.15
C LEU A 70 -10.87 24.19 -21.09
N ARG A 71 -11.68 24.93 -21.86
CA ARG A 71 -11.72 26.40 -21.79
C ARG A 71 -12.47 26.81 -20.53
N ASP A 72 -11.96 27.82 -19.82
CA ASP A 72 -12.53 28.28 -18.56
C ASP A 72 -14.02 28.67 -18.72
N ASN A 73 -14.82 28.41 -17.68
CA ASN A 73 -16.24 28.78 -17.58
C ASN A 73 -16.49 30.32 -17.63
N LYS A 74 -15.43 31.13 -17.70
CA LYS A 74 -15.48 32.59 -17.87
C LYS A 74 -15.10 33.08 -19.28
N GLY A 75 -14.92 32.18 -20.25
CA GLY A 75 -14.69 32.55 -21.65
C GLY A 75 -13.29 33.12 -21.97
N GLN A 76 -12.33 33.03 -21.05
CA GLN A 76 -10.93 33.34 -21.33
C GLN A 76 -10.13 32.07 -21.65
N GLN A 77 -9.38 32.11 -22.75
CA GLN A 77 -8.48 31.04 -23.17
C GLN A 77 -7.27 31.01 -22.20
N GLN A 78 -7.24 30.05 -21.27
CA GLN A 78 -6.06 29.87 -20.40
C GLN A 78 -4.93 29.14 -21.12
N TYR A 79 -5.26 28.27 -22.08
CA TYR A 79 -4.33 27.47 -22.86
C TYR A 79 -4.73 27.44 -24.35
N ASP A 80 -3.74 27.52 -25.23
CA ASP A 80 -3.91 27.48 -26.68
C ASP A 80 -3.78 26.06 -27.22
N SER A 81 -2.94 25.24 -26.59
CA SER A 81 -2.62 23.88 -27.01
C SER A 81 -2.60 22.90 -25.84
N LEU A 82 -2.89 21.63 -26.16
CA LEU A 82 -2.83 20.52 -25.23
C LEU A 82 -1.69 19.59 -25.64
N GLN A 83 -0.72 19.38 -24.76
CA GLN A 83 0.35 18.43 -24.97
C GLN A 83 0.09 17.17 -24.14
N PHE A 84 -0.03 16.05 -24.83
CA PHE A 84 -0.05 14.74 -24.21
C PHE A 84 1.38 14.24 -24.03
N THR A 85 1.76 13.96 -22.79
CA THR A 85 3.01 13.27 -22.46
C THR A 85 2.70 11.81 -22.18
N LEU A 86 3.12 10.94 -23.10
CA LEU A 86 2.96 9.50 -22.98
C LEU A 86 4.06 8.93 -22.09
N VAL A 87 3.64 8.27 -21.02
CA VAL A 87 4.50 7.54 -20.07
C VAL A 87 4.38 6.04 -20.37
N ASP A 88 5.28 5.53 -21.22
CA ASP A 88 5.35 4.12 -21.59
C ASP A 88 5.92 3.31 -20.43
N CYS A 89 5.06 2.50 -19.80
CA CYS A 89 5.43 1.72 -18.64
C CYS A 89 5.92 0.33 -19.04
N PRO A 90 6.93 -0.24 -18.36
CA PRO A 90 7.38 -1.59 -18.63
C PRO A 90 6.25 -2.61 -18.39
N GLY A 91 6.20 -3.67 -19.22
CA GLY A 91 5.19 -4.73 -19.07
C GLY A 91 5.64 -5.94 -18.26
N HIS A 92 6.95 -6.08 -18.04
CA HIS A 92 7.52 -7.27 -17.44
C HIS A 92 7.27 -7.31 -15.93
N ALA A 93 6.92 -8.49 -15.39
CA ALA A 93 6.51 -8.61 -14.00
C ALA A 93 7.59 -8.18 -12.99
N SER A 94 8.89 -8.34 -13.31
CA SER A 94 9.99 -7.87 -12.44
C SER A 94 10.07 -6.34 -12.31
N LEU A 95 9.40 -5.58 -13.18
CA LEU A 95 9.50 -4.12 -13.26
C LEU A 95 8.30 -3.40 -12.64
N ILE A 96 7.51 -4.10 -11.82
CA ILE A 96 6.32 -3.54 -11.16
C ILE A 96 6.62 -2.31 -10.29
N ARG A 97 7.82 -2.22 -9.70
CA ARG A 97 8.27 -1.04 -8.93
C ARG A 97 8.29 0.22 -9.80
N THR A 98 8.81 0.08 -11.03
CA THR A 98 8.84 1.15 -12.04
C THR A 98 7.43 1.56 -12.45
N ILE A 99 6.52 0.58 -12.61
CA ILE A 99 5.10 0.84 -12.93
C ILE A 99 4.42 1.64 -11.82
N ILE A 100 4.61 1.27 -10.54
CA ILE A 100 4.01 1.98 -9.40
C ILE A 100 4.49 3.44 -9.35
N GLY A 101 5.80 3.68 -9.53
CA GLY A 101 6.34 5.04 -9.56
C GLY A 101 5.81 5.86 -10.76
N GLY A 102 5.72 5.23 -11.93
CA GLY A 102 5.14 5.88 -13.13
C GLY A 102 3.65 6.18 -12.96
N ALA A 103 2.89 5.32 -12.30
CA ALA A 103 1.45 5.49 -12.14
C ALA A 103 1.05 6.70 -11.30
N GLN A 104 1.95 7.19 -10.43
CA GLN A 104 1.72 8.38 -9.61
C GLN A 104 1.85 9.70 -10.38
N ILE A 105 2.49 9.69 -11.56
CA ILE A 105 2.65 10.89 -12.41
C ILE A 105 1.58 11.02 -13.51
N ILE A 106 0.66 10.05 -13.58
CA ILE A 106 -0.28 9.88 -14.69
C ILE A 106 -1.66 10.48 -14.34
N ASP A 107 -2.19 11.32 -15.22
CA ASP A 107 -3.53 11.91 -15.09
C ASP A 107 -4.63 11.02 -15.70
N LEU A 108 -4.27 10.22 -16.71
CA LEU A 108 -5.14 9.27 -17.43
C LEU A 108 -4.37 8.01 -17.78
N MET A 109 -4.90 6.84 -17.44
CA MET A 109 -4.31 5.56 -17.80
C MET A 109 -4.90 5.00 -19.09
N MET A 110 -4.06 4.61 -20.04
CA MET A 110 -4.41 3.69 -21.13
C MET A 110 -4.01 2.27 -20.73
N LEU A 111 -5.00 1.39 -20.63
CA LEU A 111 -4.78 -0.05 -20.44
C LEU A 111 -4.78 -0.75 -21.80
N VAL A 112 -3.60 -1.08 -22.30
CA VAL A 112 -3.40 -1.78 -23.57
C VAL A 112 -3.59 -3.29 -23.37
N VAL A 113 -4.53 -3.85 -24.12
CA VAL A 113 -4.92 -5.25 -24.06
C VAL A 113 -4.77 -5.86 -25.46
N ASP A 114 -4.06 -6.97 -25.55
CA ASP A 114 -4.03 -7.77 -26.79
C ASP A 114 -5.42 -8.36 -27.01
N VAL A 115 -6.07 -8.01 -28.12
CA VAL A 115 -7.46 -8.42 -28.40
C VAL A 115 -7.62 -9.94 -28.53
N VAL A 116 -6.56 -10.66 -28.90
CA VAL A 116 -6.57 -12.12 -29.06
C VAL A 116 -6.42 -12.81 -27.70
N LYS A 117 -5.53 -12.31 -26.84
CA LYS A 117 -5.22 -12.92 -25.54
C LYS A 117 -6.16 -12.47 -24.41
N GLY A 118 -6.67 -11.23 -24.51
CA GLY A 118 -7.52 -10.62 -23.49
C GLY A 118 -6.78 -10.26 -22.20
N VAL A 119 -7.48 -10.33 -21.07
CA VAL A 119 -6.93 -9.94 -19.75
C VAL A 119 -5.95 -11.00 -19.25
N GLN A 120 -4.71 -10.58 -19.00
CA GLN A 120 -3.62 -11.42 -18.47
C GLN A 120 -3.22 -10.97 -17.05
N THR A 121 -2.32 -11.71 -16.40
CA THR A 121 -1.93 -11.48 -15.00
C THR A 121 -1.46 -10.03 -14.74
N GLN A 122 -0.57 -9.50 -15.58
CA GLN A 122 -0.05 -8.14 -15.48
C GLN A 122 -1.10 -7.09 -15.86
N THR A 123 -2.07 -7.43 -16.73
CA THR A 123 -3.21 -6.55 -17.02
C THR A 123 -4.04 -6.31 -15.75
N ALA A 124 -4.25 -7.36 -14.95
CA ALA A 124 -4.96 -7.24 -13.66
C ALA A 124 -4.16 -6.44 -12.62
N GLU A 125 -2.83 -6.64 -12.54
CA GLU A 125 -1.98 -5.81 -11.67
C GLU A 125 -1.97 -4.33 -12.09
N CYS A 126 -1.90 -4.05 -13.40
CA CYS A 126 -1.98 -2.68 -13.93
C CYS A 126 -3.33 -2.04 -13.64
N LEU A 127 -4.44 -2.78 -13.79
CA LEU A 127 -5.77 -2.31 -13.45
C LEU A 127 -5.87 -1.91 -11.98
N LEU A 128 -5.30 -2.72 -11.09
CA LEU A 128 -5.24 -2.41 -9.66
C LEU A 128 -4.44 -1.14 -9.40
N ILE A 129 -3.24 -1.02 -9.96
CA ILE A 129 -2.43 0.20 -9.82
C ILE A 129 -3.20 1.42 -10.31
N GLY A 130 -3.82 1.31 -11.49
CA GLY A 130 -4.67 2.37 -12.04
C GLY A 130 -5.80 2.76 -11.10
N GLU A 131 -6.44 1.80 -10.44
CA GLU A 131 -7.52 2.09 -9.48
C GLU A 131 -7.03 2.94 -8.31
N LEU A 132 -5.79 2.72 -7.87
CA LEU A 132 -5.17 3.44 -6.76
C LEU A 132 -4.65 4.82 -7.16
N THR A 133 -4.08 4.96 -8.35
CA THR A 133 -3.31 6.15 -8.70
C THR A 133 -3.99 7.06 -9.73
N CYS A 134 -4.86 6.52 -10.58
CA CYS A 134 -5.38 7.23 -11.75
C CYS A 134 -6.88 7.53 -11.62
N PRO A 135 -7.31 8.76 -11.92
CA PRO A 135 -8.72 9.11 -11.80
C PRO A 135 -9.59 8.58 -12.94
N ARG A 136 -9.02 8.47 -14.14
CA ARG A 136 -9.69 7.99 -15.36
C ARG A 136 -8.85 6.92 -16.06
N MET A 137 -9.51 6.05 -16.81
CA MET A 137 -8.88 5.02 -17.63
C MET A 137 -9.57 4.92 -19.00
N VAL A 138 -8.80 4.58 -20.03
CA VAL A 138 -9.27 4.14 -21.35
C VAL A 138 -8.69 2.77 -21.64
N VAL A 139 -9.49 1.83 -22.12
CA VAL A 139 -8.99 0.51 -22.54
C VAL A 139 -8.75 0.52 -24.04
N VAL A 140 -7.56 0.08 -24.44
CA VAL A 140 -7.13 0.01 -25.84
C VAL A 140 -6.96 -1.45 -26.23
N LEU A 141 -7.88 -1.97 -27.05
CA LEU A 141 -7.80 -3.29 -27.66
C LEU A 141 -6.86 -3.24 -28.87
N ASN A 142 -5.61 -3.65 -28.68
CA ASN A 142 -4.59 -3.61 -29.72
C ASN A 142 -4.53 -4.93 -30.51
N LYS A 143 -3.89 -4.88 -31.68
CA LYS A 143 -3.68 -6.01 -32.61
C LYS A 143 -4.95 -6.53 -33.30
N ILE A 144 -5.86 -5.63 -33.67
CA ILE A 144 -7.08 -5.99 -34.40
C ILE A 144 -6.82 -6.60 -35.78
N ASP A 145 -5.64 -6.38 -36.35
CA ASP A 145 -5.18 -6.94 -37.61
C ASP A 145 -5.06 -8.47 -37.56
N LEU A 146 -4.70 -9.03 -36.40
CA LEU A 146 -4.61 -10.47 -36.19
C LEU A 146 -5.98 -11.18 -36.19
N LEU A 147 -7.08 -10.43 -36.08
CA LEU A 147 -8.41 -11.00 -36.14
C LEU A 147 -8.84 -11.22 -37.60
N PRO A 148 -9.44 -12.38 -37.93
CA PRO A 148 -9.98 -12.64 -39.26
C PRO A 148 -10.98 -11.54 -39.67
N PRO A 149 -10.85 -10.91 -40.86
CA PRO A 149 -11.69 -9.77 -41.27
C PRO A 149 -13.19 -10.03 -41.09
N ASN A 150 -13.65 -11.23 -41.47
CA ASN A 150 -15.06 -11.63 -41.42
C ASN A 150 -15.63 -11.77 -39.99
N LYS A 151 -14.77 -11.91 -38.97
CA LYS A 151 -15.17 -12.10 -37.57
C LYS A 151 -14.65 -10.98 -36.65
N ARG A 152 -13.90 -10.02 -37.18
CA ARG A 152 -13.21 -8.97 -36.42
C ARG A 152 -14.16 -8.18 -35.52
N GLN A 153 -15.24 -7.65 -36.10
CA GLN A 153 -16.21 -6.83 -35.36
C GLN A 153 -16.89 -7.61 -34.22
N SER A 154 -17.36 -8.83 -34.50
CA SER A 154 -17.98 -9.70 -33.49
C SER A 154 -17.01 -10.08 -32.36
N ALA A 155 -15.74 -10.33 -32.68
CA ALA A 155 -14.72 -10.64 -31.69
C ALA A 155 -14.41 -9.43 -30.79
N ILE A 156 -14.29 -8.22 -31.37
CA ILE A 156 -14.10 -6.98 -30.63
C ILE A 156 -15.25 -6.76 -29.66
N GLU A 157 -16.51 -6.86 -30.12
CA GLU A 157 -17.69 -6.68 -29.26
C GLU A 157 -17.76 -7.69 -28.11
N LYS A 158 -17.43 -8.96 -28.37
CA LYS A 158 -17.36 -10.00 -27.33
C LYS A 158 -16.29 -9.66 -26.29
N MET A 159 -15.11 -9.21 -26.73
CA MET A 159 -14.02 -8.85 -25.83
C MET A 159 -14.37 -7.60 -25.00
N THR A 160 -14.98 -6.59 -25.61
CA THR A 160 -15.47 -5.38 -24.93
C THR A 160 -16.48 -5.73 -23.83
N LYS A 161 -17.47 -6.60 -24.12
CA LYS A 161 -18.43 -7.07 -23.10
C LYS A 161 -17.74 -7.79 -21.94
N ARG A 162 -16.74 -8.63 -22.23
CA ARG A 162 -15.95 -9.34 -21.20
C ARG A 162 -15.14 -8.37 -20.33
N LEU A 163 -14.58 -7.32 -20.92
CA LEU A 163 -13.86 -6.28 -20.19
C LEU A 163 -14.81 -5.50 -19.27
N HIS A 164 -15.95 -5.02 -19.76
CA HIS A 164 -16.92 -4.33 -18.90
C HIS A 164 -17.36 -5.18 -17.71
N LYS A 165 -17.60 -6.48 -17.91
CA LYS A 165 -17.90 -7.41 -16.81
C LYS A 165 -16.75 -7.53 -15.79
N THR A 166 -15.51 -7.44 -16.24
CA THR A 166 -14.33 -7.47 -15.35
C THR A 166 -14.18 -6.16 -14.57
N LEU A 167 -14.58 -5.04 -15.17
CA LEU A 167 -14.45 -3.70 -14.63
C LEU A 167 -15.64 -3.27 -13.76
N GLU A 168 -16.74 -4.02 -13.78
CA GLU A 168 -17.99 -3.73 -13.07
C GLU A 168 -17.80 -3.48 -11.57
N SER A 169 -16.89 -4.23 -10.92
CA SER A 169 -16.55 -4.10 -9.51
C SER A 169 -15.52 -3.01 -9.20
N THR A 170 -15.01 -2.30 -10.22
CA THR A 170 -13.95 -1.30 -10.07
C THR A 170 -14.51 0.11 -10.27
N ARG A 171 -13.73 1.12 -9.89
CA ARG A 171 -14.05 2.53 -10.23
C ARG A 171 -14.18 2.81 -11.74
N PHE A 172 -13.72 1.91 -12.61
CA PHE A 172 -13.67 2.09 -14.06
C PHE A 172 -14.80 1.38 -14.82
N LYS A 173 -15.91 1.03 -14.16
CA LYS A 173 -17.06 0.34 -14.77
C LYS A 173 -17.53 0.92 -16.12
N GLU A 174 -17.45 2.24 -16.28
CA GLU A 174 -17.93 3.00 -17.45
C GLU A 174 -16.79 3.47 -18.36
N CYS A 175 -15.59 2.89 -18.24
CA CYS A 175 -14.46 3.34 -19.05
C CYS A 175 -14.69 3.09 -20.55
N PRO A 176 -14.25 4.00 -21.43
CA PRO A 176 -14.29 3.77 -22.87
C PRO A 176 -13.37 2.62 -23.29
N VAL A 177 -13.80 1.87 -24.30
CA VAL A 177 -13.01 0.83 -24.96
C VAL A 177 -12.88 1.18 -26.44
N ILE A 178 -11.65 1.20 -26.95
CA ILE A 178 -11.37 1.47 -28.37
C ILE A 178 -10.46 0.39 -28.95
N ALA A 179 -10.65 0.06 -30.23
CA ALA A 179 -9.91 -0.99 -30.91
C ALA A 179 -8.94 -0.39 -31.94
N VAL A 180 -7.68 -0.82 -31.91
CA VAL A 180 -6.60 -0.26 -32.73
C VAL A 180 -5.64 -1.35 -33.22
N ALA A 181 -4.91 -1.07 -34.29
CA ALA A 181 -3.70 -1.82 -34.64
C ALA A 181 -2.54 -0.84 -34.75
N ALA A 182 -1.70 -0.79 -33.70
CA ALA A 182 -0.60 0.16 -33.63
C ALA A 182 0.55 -0.16 -34.60
N LYS A 183 0.76 -1.44 -34.93
CA LYS A 183 1.74 -1.91 -35.92
C LYS A 183 1.16 -3.12 -36.67
N PRO A 184 0.32 -2.92 -37.69
CA PRO A 184 -0.19 -4.01 -38.51
C PRO A 184 0.94 -4.85 -39.12
N GLY A 185 0.75 -6.17 -39.19
CA GLY A 185 1.74 -7.08 -39.79
C GLY A 185 2.96 -7.41 -38.91
N GLY A 186 3.09 -6.79 -37.73
CA GLY A 186 4.08 -7.16 -36.71
C GLY A 186 5.47 -6.52 -36.89
N PRO A 187 6.50 -7.03 -36.18
CA PRO A 187 7.82 -6.43 -36.15
C PRO A 187 8.55 -6.44 -37.50
N GLU A 188 8.32 -7.46 -38.33
CA GLU A 188 8.95 -7.68 -39.64
C GLU A 188 8.21 -7.01 -40.81
N ALA A 189 7.00 -6.51 -40.60
CA ALA A 189 6.26 -5.82 -41.64
C ALA A 189 6.95 -4.51 -42.06
N PRO A 190 6.91 -4.15 -43.36
CA PRO A 190 7.40 -2.86 -43.84
C PRO A 190 6.74 -1.71 -43.08
N GLU A 191 7.45 -0.59 -42.86
CA GLU A 191 6.91 0.62 -42.21
C GLU A 191 5.76 1.29 -43.00
N LEU A 192 5.35 0.70 -44.13
CA LEU A 192 4.33 1.20 -45.05
C LEU A 192 2.89 0.89 -44.60
N GLU A 193 2.66 -0.10 -43.72
CA GLU A 193 1.31 -0.35 -43.22
C GLU A 193 0.93 0.67 -42.14
N GLU A 194 -0.02 1.55 -42.47
CA GLU A 194 -0.47 2.61 -41.57
C GLU A 194 -1.20 2.06 -40.34
N PRO A 195 -0.93 2.62 -39.14
CA PRO A 195 -1.67 2.27 -37.92
C PRO A 195 -3.18 2.51 -38.06
N GLN A 196 -3.98 1.55 -37.59
CA GLN A 196 -5.45 1.60 -37.70
C GLN A 196 -6.07 2.08 -36.38
N GLY A 197 -7.06 2.98 -36.45
CA GLY A 197 -7.83 3.47 -35.29
C GLY A 197 -7.11 4.50 -34.41
N VAL A 198 -5.90 4.93 -34.77
CA VAL A 198 -5.13 5.93 -34.01
C VAL A 198 -5.79 7.33 -33.99
N PRO A 199 -6.34 7.85 -35.10
CA PRO A 199 -7.03 9.15 -35.08
C PRO A 199 -8.24 9.15 -34.13
N GLU A 200 -9.03 8.08 -34.14
CA GLU A 200 -10.18 7.91 -33.23
C GLU A 200 -9.74 7.85 -31.77
N LEU A 201 -8.59 7.22 -31.48
CA LEU A 201 -7.99 7.21 -30.14
C LEU A 201 -7.59 8.61 -29.69
N ILE A 202 -7.00 9.43 -30.56
CA ILE A 202 -6.64 10.82 -30.23
C ILE A 202 -7.88 11.63 -29.88
N GLU A 203 -8.96 11.51 -30.65
CA GLU A 203 -10.22 12.21 -30.35
C GLU A 203 -10.86 11.72 -29.05
N LEU A 204 -10.79 10.40 -28.77
CA LEU A 204 -11.25 9.85 -27.50
C LEU A 204 -10.43 10.38 -26.31
N LEU A 205 -9.10 10.45 -26.45
CA LEU A 205 -8.21 11.00 -25.42
C LEU A 205 -8.53 12.47 -25.16
N LYS A 206 -8.74 13.27 -26.21
CA LYS A 206 -9.20 14.67 -26.09
C LYS A 206 -10.48 14.76 -25.28
N LYS A 207 -11.51 13.96 -25.62
CA LYS A 207 -12.79 13.93 -24.90
C LYS A 207 -12.66 13.49 -23.44
N GLN A 208 -11.74 12.58 -23.14
CA GLN A 208 -11.49 12.08 -21.78
C GLN A 208 -10.56 12.97 -20.94
N THR A 209 -9.94 13.97 -21.56
CA THR A 209 -9.09 14.94 -20.86
C THR A 209 -9.94 15.82 -19.95
N TYR A 210 -9.40 16.16 -18.79
CA TYR A 210 -9.95 17.12 -17.84
C TYR A 210 -8.82 18.05 -17.40
N LEU A 211 -9.14 19.19 -16.80
CA LEU A 211 -8.11 20.06 -16.23
C LEU A 211 -7.64 19.48 -14.89
N PRO A 212 -6.41 18.94 -14.78
CA PRO A 212 -5.93 18.41 -13.52
C PRO A 212 -5.77 19.56 -12.51
N LYS A 213 -6.09 19.31 -11.25
CA LYS A 213 -5.89 20.29 -10.18
C LYS A 213 -4.40 20.34 -9.84
N ARG A 214 -3.65 21.20 -10.53
CA ARG A 214 -2.24 21.45 -10.26
C ARG A 214 -2.09 22.59 -9.26
N ASP A 215 -1.37 22.37 -8.17
CA ASP A 215 -0.99 23.42 -7.24
C ASP A 215 0.50 23.74 -7.40
N ALA A 216 0.78 24.99 -7.81
CA ALA A 216 2.15 25.50 -7.89
C ALA A 216 2.69 25.96 -6.53
N LYS A 217 1.82 26.06 -5.51
CA LYS A 217 2.19 26.49 -4.16
C LYS A 217 2.73 25.32 -3.33
N GLY A 218 3.55 25.67 -2.33
CA GLY A 218 4.18 24.72 -1.43
C GLY A 218 5.53 24.24 -1.91
N ASP A 219 6.09 23.28 -1.19
CA ASP A 219 7.44 22.78 -1.44
C ASP A 219 7.52 21.98 -2.75
N LEU A 220 8.59 22.24 -3.52
CA LEU A 220 8.95 21.44 -4.67
C LEU A 220 9.19 19.97 -4.26
N LEU A 221 8.58 19.07 -5.04
CA LEU A 221 8.95 17.66 -5.11
C LEU A 221 9.01 17.23 -6.57
N MET A 222 10.16 16.77 -7.02
CA MET A 222 10.41 16.29 -8.38
C MET A 222 10.95 14.86 -8.33
N ALA A 223 10.32 13.96 -9.08
CA ALA A 223 10.79 12.59 -9.27
C ALA A 223 11.76 12.55 -10.46
N VAL A 224 13.01 12.18 -10.20
CA VAL A 224 14.07 12.06 -11.21
C VAL A 224 14.12 10.62 -11.73
N ASP A 225 13.99 10.48 -13.05
CA ASP A 225 14.05 9.18 -13.73
C ASP A 225 15.42 8.90 -14.35
N HIS A 226 16.12 9.97 -14.77
CA HIS A 226 17.45 9.88 -15.37
C HIS A 226 18.31 11.08 -14.98
N CYS A 227 19.60 10.81 -14.83
CA CYS A 227 20.62 11.81 -14.55
C CYS A 227 21.83 11.58 -15.46
N PHE A 228 22.35 12.64 -16.06
CA PHE A 228 23.55 12.57 -16.91
C PHE A 228 24.32 13.90 -16.87
N SER A 229 25.63 13.84 -17.09
CA SER A 229 26.48 15.03 -17.13
C SER A 229 26.65 15.56 -18.55
N ILE A 230 26.60 16.89 -18.71
CA ILE A 230 26.96 17.59 -19.94
C ILE A 230 28.27 18.34 -19.70
N ARG A 231 29.31 17.99 -20.46
CA ARG A 231 30.64 18.61 -20.36
C ARG A 231 30.53 20.14 -20.50
N GLY A 232 31.03 20.87 -19.50
CA GLY A 232 31.05 22.33 -19.48
C GLY A 232 29.77 23.02 -19.00
N GLN A 233 28.64 22.31 -18.91
CA GLN A 233 27.37 22.90 -18.42
C GLN A 233 27.07 22.49 -16.97
N GLY A 234 27.20 21.20 -16.68
CA GLY A 234 26.91 20.63 -15.36
C GLY A 234 26.24 19.27 -15.47
N THR A 235 25.42 18.94 -14.47
CA THR A 235 24.65 17.69 -14.44
C THR A 235 23.18 17.99 -14.70
N VAL A 236 22.56 17.22 -15.58
CA VAL A 236 21.14 17.35 -15.96
C VAL A 236 20.35 16.21 -15.35
N MET A 237 19.29 16.56 -14.63
CA MET A 237 18.31 15.64 -14.06
C MET A 237 17.01 15.78 -14.85
N THR A 238 16.51 14.70 -15.44
CA THR A 238 15.20 14.69 -16.11
C THR A 238 14.18 13.98 -15.25
N GLY A 239 13.00 14.57 -15.10
CA GLY A 239 11.99 14.07 -14.20
C GLY A 239 10.67 14.81 -14.30
N THR A 240 9.71 14.39 -13.48
CA THR A 240 8.36 14.98 -13.42
C THR A 240 8.15 15.64 -12.08
N ILE A 241 7.58 16.85 -12.07
CA ILE A 241 7.27 17.59 -10.85
C ILE A 241 5.99 17.00 -10.23
N LEU A 242 6.09 16.43 -9.04
CA LEU A 242 4.99 15.83 -8.29
C LEU A 242 4.21 16.85 -7.46
N GLN A 243 4.88 17.90 -6.98
CA GLN A 243 4.29 18.94 -6.13
C GLN A 243 5.08 20.25 -6.27
N GLY A 244 4.39 21.38 -6.13
CA GLY A 244 5.00 22.71 -6.08
C GLY A 244 5.46 23.18 -7.45
N SER A 245 6.46 24.05 -7.45
CA SER A 245 7.05 24.63 -8.66
C SER A 245 8.55 24.85 -8.50
N LEU A 246 9.23 25.03 -9.64
CA LEU A 246 10.63 25.42 -9.68
C LEU A 246 10.86 26.49 -10.73
N ALA A 247 11.83 27.35 -10.49
CA ALA A 247 12.31 28.37 -11.39
C ALA A 247 13.83 28.35 -11.52
N ILE A 248 14.33 28.98 -12.59
CA ILE A 248 15.77 29.23 -12.73
C ILE A 248 16.25 30.04 -11.51
N ASN A 249 17.43 29.67 -10.99
CA ASN A 249 18.06 30.21 -9.78
C ASN A 249 17.53 29.69 -8.44
N ASP A 250 16.49 28.86 -8.42
CA ASP A 250 16.07 28.22 -7.18
C ASP A 250 17.13 27.24 -6.67
N THR A 251 17.10 26.99 -5.36
CA THR A 251 17.97 26.00 -4.72
C THR A 251 17.16 24.75 -4.44
N VAL A 252 17.67 23.61 -4.89
CA VAL A 252 17.06 22.30 -4.68
C VAL A 252 17.99 21.39 -3.88
N GLU A 253 17.40 20.53 -3.07
CA GLU A 253 18.10 19.46 -2.36
C GLU A 253 18.00 18.15 -3.11
N ILE A 254 19.11 17.40 -3.12
CA ILE A 254 19.17 16.02 -3.58
C ILE A 254 19.38 15.14 -2.32
N PRO A 255 18.31 14.62 -1.69
CA PRO A 255 18.40 14.00 -0.36
C PRO A 255 19.33 12.79 -0.31
N VAL A 256 19.38 11.98 -1.38
CA VAL A 256 20.26 10.81 -1.49
C VAL A 256 21.74 11.19 -1.36
N LEU A 257 22.10 12.39 -1.82
CA LEU A 257 23.46 12.92 -1.77
C LEU A 257 23.70 13.84 -0.58
N LYS A 258 22.63 14.28 0.11
CA LYS A 258 22.66 15.30 1.17
C LYS A 258 23.36 16.59 0.71
N VAL A 259 23.13 16.98 -0.54
CA VAL A 259 23.68 18.23 -1.11
C VAL A 259 22.57 19.12 -1.63
N THR A 260 22.78 20.43 -1.53
CA THR A 260 21.95 21.44 -2.17
C THR A 260 22.65 21.98 -3.42
N LYS A 261 21.88 22.25 -4.46
CA LYS A 261 22.38 22.73 -5.75
C LYS A 261 21.45 23.82 -6.27
N LYS A 262 22.04 24.82 -6.93
CA LYS A 262 21.30 25.89 -7.61
C LYS A 262 20.93 25.48 -9.03
N ILE A 263 19.69 25.75 -9.45
CA ILE A 263 19.20 25.52 -10.81
C ILE A 263 19.83 26.56 -11.75
N LYS A 264 20.55 26.08 -12.77
CA LYS A 264 21.16 26.92 -13.81
C LYS A 264 20.23 27.13 -15.00
N SER A 265 19.55 26.08 -15.43
CA SER A 265 18.61 26.13 -16.55
C SER A 265 17.56 25.04 -16.44
N VAL A 266 16.40 25.32 -17.02
CA VAL A 266 15.27 24.39 -17.09
C VAL A 266 14.85 24.26 -18.55
N GLN A 267 14.61 23.04 -19.00
CA GLN A 267 14.13 22.74 -20.35
C GLN A 267 12.92 21.81 -20.28
N MET A 268 11.94 22.05 -21.15
CA MET A 268 10.80 21.15 -21.39
C MET A 268 10.77 20.82 -22.88
N PHE A 269 10.80 19.53 -23.22
CA PHE A 269 10.77 19.05 -24.61
C PHE A 269 11.76 19.77 -25.55
N ARG A 270 13.01 19.93 -25.08
CA ARG A 270 14.11 20.63 -25.78
C ARG A 270 13.93 22.14 -25.98
N LYS A 271 12.91 22.75 -25.36
CA LYS A 271 12.70 24.20 -25.33
C LYS A 271 13.10 24.76 -23.96
N PRO A 272 13.86 25.87 -23.90
CA PRO A 272 14.20 26.50 -22.63
C PRO A 272 12.98 27.20 -22.02
N VAL A 273 12.81 27.04 -20.71
CA VAL A 273 11.70 27.64 -19.94
C VAL A 273 12.23 28.33 -18.68
N SER A 274 11.53 29.36 -18.21
CA SER A 274 11.92 30.12 -17.00
C SER A 274 11.58 29.40 -15.69
N GLY A 275 10.58 28.52 -15.72
CA GLY A 275 10.14 27.70 -14.62
C GLY A 275 9.15 26.64 -15.07
N ALA A 276 8.72 25.81 -14.14
CA ALA A 276 7.79 24.71 -14.34
C ALA A 276 7.03 24.41 -13.04
N MET A 277 5.89 23.72 -13.15
CA MET A 277 5.03 23.42 -12.02
C MET A 277 4.60 21.95 -11.99
N GLN A 278 3.85 21.58 -10.95
CA GLN A 278 3.29 20.23 -10.80
C GLN A 278 2.69 19.69 -12.10
N GLY A 279 3.09 18.46 -12.45
CA GLY A 279 2.69 17.75 -13.66
C GLY A 279 3.65 17.90 -14.83
N ASP A 280 4.48 18.94 -14.85
CA ASP A 280 5.41 19.17 -15.94
C ASP A 280 6.59 18.18 -15.90
N ARG A 281 6.99 17.73 -17.10
CA ARG A 281 8.23 16.97 -17.29
C ARG A 281 9.35 17.91 -17.72
N VAL A 282 10.38 17.99 -16.88
CA VAL A 282 11.48 18.94 -17.04
C VAL A 282 12.84 18.26 -17.06
N GLY A 283 13.77 18.84 -17.80
CA GLY A 283 15.22 18.66 -17.62
C GLY A 283 15.78 19.85 -16.86
N VAL A 284 16.32 19.60 -15.66
CA VAL A 284 16.90 20.61 -14.77
C VAL A 284 18.41 20.46 -14.78
N CYS A 285 19.13 21.52 -15.19
CA CYS A 285 20.59 21.55 -15.14
C CYS A 285 21.06 22.23 -13.85
N VAL A 286 21.97 21.55 -13.14
CA VAL A 286 22.59 22.04 -11.90
C VAL A 286 24.11 21.98 -11.97
N THR A 287 24.78 22.58 -11.00
CA THR A 287 26.25 22.45 -10.83
C THR A 287 26.67 20.98 -10.74
N GLN A 288 27.76 20.65 -11.41
CA GLN A 288 28.20 19.28 -11.65
C GLN A 288 28.30 18.44 -10.36
N PHE A 289 27.87 17.19 -10.48
CA PHE A 289 28.08 16.08 -9.55
C PHE A 289 28.07 14.77 -10.34
N ASP A 290 28.54 13.67 -9.74
CA ASP A 290 28.58 12.36 -10.40
C ASP A 290 27.16 11.80 -10.63
N PRO A 291 26.71 11.63 -11.89
CA PRO A 291 25.38 11.08 -12.19
C PRO A 291 25.15 9.68 -11.64
N LYS A 292 26.21 8.87 -11.45
CA LYS A 292 26.10 7.50 -10.92
C LYS A 292 25.56 7.44 -9.49
N LEU A 293 25.68 8.54 -8.74
CA LEU A 293 25.19 8.62 -7.37
C LEU A 293 23.67 8.88 -7.31
N LEU A 294 23.05 9.24 -8.44
CA LEU A 294 21.62 9.52 -8.54
C LEU A 294 21.08 9.02 -9.90
N GLU A 295 20.88 7.71 -10.05
CA GLU A 295 20.21 7.18 -11.25
C GLU A 295 18.72 7.50 -11.26
N ARG A 296 18.05 7.27 -10.12
CA ARG A 296 16.65 7.61 -9.84
C ARG A 296 16.52 8.10 -8.42
N GLY A 297 15.58 9.02 -8.18
CA GLY A 297 15.34 9.50 -6.83
C GLY A 297 14.41 10.71 -6.79
N LEU A 298 14.42 11.37 -5.63
CA LEU A 298 13.66 12.59 -5.40
C LEU A 298 14.60 13.79 -5.37
N VAL A 299 14.12 14.92 -5.85
CA VAL A 299 14.71 16.24 -5.70
C VAL A 299 13.63 17.14 -5.11
N CYS A 300 13.96 17.90 -4.08
CA CYS A 300 12.95 18.65 -3.35
C CYS A 300 13.44 20.03 -2.91
N THR A 301 12.53 20.80 -2.33
CA THR A 301 12.92 21.99 -1.57
C THR A 301 13.79 21.57 -0.39
N PRO A 302 14.89 22.29 -0.08
CA PRO A 302 15.75 21.93 1.04
C PRO A 302 15.00 21.82 2.36
N GLY A 303 15.15 20.69 3.04
CA GLY A 303 14.51 20.39 4.33
C GLY A 303 13.01 20.06 4.27
N SER A 304 12.39 19.96 3.08
CA SER A 304 10.95 19.67 2.98
C SER A 304 10.61 18.19 3.12
N LEU A 305 11.55 17.29 2.76
CA LEU A 305 11.37 15.85 2.90
C LEU A 305 11.97 15.32 4.19
N ARG A 306 11.31 14.31 4.76
CA ARG A 306 11.72 13.64 5.98
C ARG A 306 12.22 12.24 5.66
N THR A 307 13.27 11.82 6.35
CA THR A 307 13.80 10.46 6.28
C THR A 307 13.26 9.65 7.45
N LEU A 308 12.55 8.56 7.16
CA LEU A 308 11.83 7.76 8.12
C LEU A 308 12.47 6.38 8.30
N TYR A 309 12.56 5.92 9.55
CA TYR A 309 13.01 4.56 9.91
C TYR A 309 11.83 3.60 10.16
N ALA A 310 10.68 4.15 10.53
CA ALA A 310 9.43 3.43 10.63
C ALA A 310 8.25 4.35 10.29
N ALA A 311 7.09 3.78 10.01
CA ALA A 311 5.88 4.55 9.75
C ALA A 311 4.62 3.81 10.20
N ILE A 312 3.60 4.56 10.64
CA ILE A 312 2.23 4.08 10.80
C ILE A 312 1.47 4.41 9.53
N ILE A 313 0.82 3.40 8.96
CA ILE A 313 -0.01 3.52 7.77
C ILE A 313 -1.43 3.06 8.07
N SER A 314 -2.43 3.66 7.41
CA SER A 314 -3.72 2.98 7.22
C SER A 314 -3.51 1.74 6.34
N THR A 315 -4.35 0.72 6.46
CA THR A 315 -4.16 -0.52 5.68
C THR A 315 -5.48 -1.04 5.15
N ARG A 316 -5.54 -1.30 3.85
CA ARG A 316 -6.60 -2.05 3.18
C ARG A 316 -5.99 -3.18 2.35
N LYS A 317 -6.44 -4.40 2.59
CA LYS A 317 -6.04 -5.57 1.81
C LYS A 317 -6.51 -5.44 0.36
N ILE A 318 -5.67 -5.85 -0.59
CA ILE A 318 -6.05 -5.94 -2.00
C ILE A 318 -6.79 -7.26 -2.20
N GLY A 319 -8.06 -7.21 -2.64
CA GLY A 319 -8.92 -8.39 -2.72
C GLY A 319 -8.44 -9.51 -3.67
N TYR A 320 -7.60 -9.18 -4.65
CA TYR A 320 -7.00 -10.14 -5.57
C TYR A 320 -5.76 -10.86 -4.99
N PHE A 321 -5.24 -10.39 -3.85
CA PHE A 321 -4.16 -11.05 -3.13
C PHE A 321 -4.70 -12.23 -2.33
N LYS A 322 -4.34 -13.45 -2.76
CA LYS A 322 -4.79 -14.68 -2.11
C LYS A 322 -4.03 -15.01 -0.82
N GLY A 323 -2.87 -14.39 -0.58
CA GLY A 323 -2.06 -14.67 0.60
C GLY A 323 -2.67 -14.10 1.88
N SER A 324 -2.23 -14.66 3.01
CA SER A 324 -2.41 -14.10 4.35
C SER A 324 -1.48 -12.90 4.57
N LEU A 325 -1.97 -11.93 5.35
CA LEU A 325 -1.20 -10.76 5.76
C LEU A 325 -0.84 -10.91 7.24
N SER A 326 0.19 -11.71 7.51
CA SER A 326 0.62 -11.99 8.87
C SER A 326 1.52 -10.89 9.45
N THR A 327 1.33 -10.61 10.73
CA THR A 327 2.20 -9.70 11.47
C THR A 327 3.61 -10.31 11.59
N ARG A 328 4.63 -9.45 11.54
CA ARG A 328 6.06 -9.72 11.46
C ARG A 328 6.55 -10.32 10.14
N ALA A 329 5.67 -10.52 9.16
CA ALA A 329 6.11 -10.84 7.81
C ALA A 329 6.81 -9.63 7.17
N LYS A 330 7.73 -9.92 6.26
CA LYS A 330 8.42 -8.91 5.45
C LYS A 330 7.69 -8.70 4.13
N PHE A 331 7.56 -7.45 3.74
CA PHE A 331 6.96 -7.05 2.47
C PHE A 331 7.85 -6.01 1.78
N HIS A 332 7.78 -6.00 0.45
CA HIS A 332 8.29 -4.92 -0.36
C HIS A 332 7.31 -3.75 -0.27
N ILE A 333 7.70 -2.71 0.46
CA ILE A 333 6.93 -1.49 0.63
C ILE A 333 7.40 -0.46 -0.37
N THR A 334 6.52 -0.03 -1.26
CA THR A 334 6.75 1.09 -2.16
C THR A 334 6.14 2.34 -1.57
N VAL A 335 6.95 3.38 -1.42
CA VAL A 335 6.59 4.69 -0.89
C VAL A 335 7.07 5.73 -1.91
N GLY A 336 6.13 6.35 -2.63
CA GLY A 336 6.49 7.21 -3.75
C GLY A 336 7.24 6.44 -4.85
N HIS A 337 8.49 6.83 -5.11
CA HIS A 337 9.38 6.24 -6.11
C HIS A 337 10.44 5.29 -5.52
N GLU A 338 10.47 5.10 -4.20
CA GLU A 338 11.39 4.17 -3.54
C GLU A 338 10.65 2.90 -3.09
N THR A 339 11.31 1.75 -3.21
CA THR A 339 10.81 0.49 -2.67
C THR A 339 11.83 -0.12 -1.72
N VAL A 340 11.44 -0.33 -0.48
CA VAL A 340 12.26 -0.93 0.58
C VAL A 340 11.58 -2.16 1.16
N MET A 341 12.36 -3.07 1.75
CA MET A 341 11.80 -4.12 2.57
C MET A 341 11.42 -3.57 3.95
N ALA A 342 10.25 -3.95 4.44
CA ALA A 342 9.80 -3.60 5.78
C ALA A 342 9.15 -4.80 6.47
N LYS A 343 9.34 -4.89 7.79
CA LYS A 343 8.59 -5.78 8.66
C LYS A 343 7.29 -5.09 9.07
N VAL A 344 6.17 -5.80 8.95
CA VAL A 344 4.83 -5.21 9.12
C VAL A 344 4.16 -5.74 10.37
N THR A 345 3.61 -4.86 11.21
CA THR A 345 2.81 -5.24 12.38
C THR A 345 1.41 -4.66 12.27
N PHE A 346 0.40 -5.53 12.11
CA PHE A 346 -1.00 -5.13 11.98
C PHE A 346 -1.67 -4.92 13.33
N PHE A 347 -2.55 -3.93 13.40
CA PHE A 347 -3.36 -3.62 14.56
C PHE A 347 -4.64 -2.91 14.13
N GLY A 348 -5.67 -2.98 14.97
CA GLY A 348 -6.98 -2.39 14.68
C GLY A 348 -7.64 -1.84 15.93
N LEU A 349 -8.87 -1.36 15.78
CA LEU A 349 -9.68 -1.00 16.93
C LEU A 349 -9.94 -2.22 17.82
N PRO A 350 -10.00 -2.06 19.15
CA PRO A 350 -10.47 -3.11 20.04
C PRO A 350 -11.84 -3.63 19.58
N PRO A 351 -12.10 -4.95 19.66
CA PRO A 351 -13.44 -5.47 19.43
C PRO A 351 -14.39 -4.80 20.44
N ALA A 352 -15.32 -3.99 19.95
CA ALA A 352 -16.28 -3.28 20.79
C ALA A 352 -17.32 -4.27 21.34
N ASP A 353 -17.41 -4.40 22.66
CA ASP A 353 -18.70 -4.58 23.30
C ASP A 353 -19.34 -3.17 23.35
N THR A 354 -20.39 -2.94 22.56
CA THR A 354 -21.23 -1.73 22.57
C THR A 354 -20.55 -0.38 22.27
N GLU A 355 -20.31 -0.07 20.99
CA GLU A 355 -20.67 1.25 20.42
C GLU A 355 -20.64 1.14 18.87
N PRO A 356 -21.69 1.60 18.16
CA PRO A 356 -21.70 1.57 16.71
C PRO A 356 -20.74 2.64 16.19
N THR A 357 -19.65 2.22 15.55
CA THR A 357 -18.83 3.12 14.74
C THR A 357 -19.68 3.76 13.63
N PRO A 358 -19.41 5.02 13.26
CA PRO A 358 -20.21 5.73 12.26
C PRO A 358 -20.23 4.95 10.93
N SER A 359 -21.39 4.99 10.28
CA SER A 359 -21.80 4.22 9.10
C SER A 359 -21.02 4.52 7.81
N GLU A 360 -19.97 5.33 7.87
CA GLU A 360 -19.14 5.68 6.71
C GLU A 360 -17.76 5.02 6.81
N PRO A 361 -17.23 4.45 5.71
CA PRO A 361 -15.85 3.99 5.70
C PRO A 361 -14.94 5.19 5.98
N SER A 362 -14.22 5.17 7.10
CA SER A 362 -13.18 6.17 7.38
C SER A 362 -12.18 6.19 6.23
N SER A 363 -11.88 7.38 5.73
CA SER A 363 -10.95 7.55 4.62
C SER A 363 -9.57 7.06 5.05
N LEU A 364 -8.81 6.50 4.10
CA LEU A 364 -7.41 6.07 4.35
C LEU A 364 -6.52 7.22 4.87
N GLU A 365 -6.96 8.46 4.75
CA GLU A 365 -6.26 9.69 5.12
C GLU A 365 -6.65 10.21 6.51
N THR A 366 -7.53 9.51 7.24
CA THR A 366 -7.93 9.92 8.59
C THR A 366 -6.70 10.00 9.50
N PRO A 367 -6.43 11.14 10.16
CA PRO A 367 -5.24 11.30 11.00
C PRO A 367 -5.17 10.25 12.11
N PHE A 368 -3.98 9.70 12.33
CA PHE A 368 -3.74 8.75 13.40
C PHE A 368 -3.69 9.46 14.76
N THR A 369 -4.26 8.84 15.80
CA THR A 369 -4.29 9.42 17.16
C THR A 369 -3.63 8.48 18.17
N PHE A 370 -2.71 9.00 18.97
CA PHE A 370 -1.98 8.22 19.98
C PHE A 370 -2.75 8.03 21.30
N ASP A 371 -3.83 8.79 21.49
CA ASP A 371 -4.61 8.76 22.74
C ASP A 371 -5.51 7.52 22.87
N ARG A 372 -5.76 6.84 21.74
CA ARG A 372 -6.62 5.65 21.67
C ARG A 372 -5.84 4.37 21.93
N GLU A 373 -6.53 3.36 22.47
CA GLU A 373 -6.00 2.01 22.55
C GLU A 373 -6.28 1.22 21.28
N TYR A 374 -5.33 0.36 20.90
CA TYR A 374 -5.44 -0.48 19.72
C TYR A 374 -5.20 -1.94 20.07
N SER A 375 -5.95 -2.85 19.44
CA SER A 375 -5.76 -4.28 19.58
C SER A 375 -4.75 -4.79 18.56
N TYR A 376 -3.74 -5.49 19.04
CA TYR A 376 -2.78 -6.19 18.21
C TYR A 376 -3.45 -7.31 17.42
N GLN A 377 -3.09 -7.47 16.15
CA GLN A 377 -3.60 -8.54 15.30
C GLN A 377 -2.44 -9.44 14.83
N ASP A 378 -2.55 -10.76 15.00
CA ASP A 378 -1.55 -11.71 14.49
C ASP A 378 -1.61 -11.81 12.95
N GLU A 379 -2.77 -11.53 12.35
CA GLU A 379 -3.01 -11.42 10.91
C GLU A 379 -4.05 -10.32 10.64
N TYR A 380 -3.96 -9.66 9.47
CA TYR A 380 -5.00 -8.74 8.99
C TYR A 380 -6.37 -9.42 8.97
N VAL A 381 -7.36 -8.77 9.55
CA VAL A 381 -8.73 -9.26 9.64
C VAL A 381 -9.50 -8.83 8.38
N SER A 382 -9.79 -9.79 7.49
CA SER A 382 -10.74 -9.59 6.39
C SER A 382 -12.10 -10.17 6.77
N ARG A 383 -13.21 -9.44 6.57
CA ARG A 383 -14.55 -10.05 6.69
C ARG A 383 -14.74 -11.01 5.50
N GLN A 384 -14.90 -12.31 5.77
CA GLN A 384 -15.19 -13.29 4.72
C GLN A 384 -16.56 -13.00 4.09
N LYS A 385 -16.67 -13.18 2.77
CA LYS A 385 -17.79 -12.79 1.90
C LYS A 385 -19.19 -13.31 2.30
N GLU A 386 -19.30 -14.20 3.29
CA GLU A 386 -20.54 -14.95 3.55
C GLU A 386 -21.41 -14.42 4.71
N ALA A 387 -20.95 -13.46 5.54
CA ALA A 387 -21.69 -13.17 6.79
C ALA A 387 -21.93 -11.70 7.20
N ALA A 388 -21.51 -10.66 6.45
CA ALA A 388 -21.88 -9.29 6.81
C ALA A 388 -21.81 -8.30 5.63
N SER A 389 -22.92 -7.62 5.33
CA SER A 389 -22.92 -6.43 4.48
C SER A 389 -22.32 -5.25 5.26
N GLY A 390 -21.10 -4.84 4.92
CA GLY A 390 -20.45 -3.65 5.46
C GLY A 390 -18.96 -3.57 5.09
N PRO A 391 -18.32 -2.40 5.20
CA PRO A 391 -16.90 -2.25 4.90
C PRO A 391 -16.02 -3.09 5.84
N ASP A 392 -14.80 -3.44 5.37
CA ASP A 392 -13.76 -4.03 6.21
C ASP A 392 -13.49 -3.13 7.42
N PRO A 393 -13.16 -3.70 8.60
CA PRO A 393 -12.84 -2.91 9.77
C PRO A 393 -11.59 -2.05 9.51
N GLU A 394 -11.60 -0.84 10.06
CA GLU A 394 -10.45 0.06 9.99
C GLU A 394 -9.25 -0.56 10.70
N GLN A 395 -8.15 -0.67 9.95
CA GLN A 395 -6.92 -1.33 10.37
C GLN A 395 -5.72 -0.50 9.95
N TRP A 396 -4.67 -0.61 10.74
CA TRP A 396 -3.41 0.07 10.54
C TRP A 396 -2.28 -0.93 10.57
N ALA A 397 -1.13 -0.49 10.08
CA ALA A 397 0.10 -1.23 10.19
C ALA A 397 1.26 -0.33 10.60
N LEU A 398 2.12 -0.86 11.47
CA LEU A 398 3.44 -0.32 11.75
C LEU A 398 4.42 -0.97 10.78
N LEU A 399 5.07 -0.15 9.96
CA LEU A 399 6.14 -0.54 9.06
C LEU A 399 7.48 -0.23 9.71
N GLU A 400 8.32 -1.25 9.89
CA GLU A 400 9.70 -1.10 10.34
C GLU A 400 10.62 -1.32 9.13
N PHE A 401 11.21 -0.24 8.58
CA PHE A 401 11.98 -0.31 7.35
C PHE A 401 13.38 -0.88 7.60
N GLU A 402 13.86 -1.77 6.73
CA GLU A 402 15.24 -2.28 6.81
C GLU A 402 16.29 -1.23 6.45
N ARG A 403 15.92 -0.30 5.57
CA ARG A 403 16.69 0.90 5.24
C ARG A 403 15.78 2.12 5.38
N PRO A 404 16.30 3.27 5.85
CA PRO A 404 15.48 4.46 5.96
C PRO A 404 14.99 4.92 4.58
N VAL A 405 13.79 5.46 4.53
CA VAL A 405 13.11 5.93 3.30
C VAL A 405 12.85 7.42 3.39
N THR A 406 13.07 8.15 2.30
CA THR A 406 12.76 9.57 2.25
C THR A 406 11.49 9.79 1.43
N CYS A 407 10.45 10.36 2.05
CA CYS A 407 9.14 10.49 1.41
C CYS A 407 8.38 11.74 1.90
N PRO A 408 7.41 12.23 1.11
CA PRO A 408 6.50 13.28 1.57
C PRO A 408 5.51 12.73 2.61
N ALA A 409 4.96 13.62 3.42
CA ALA A 409 3.88 13.27 4.35
C ALA A 409 2.61 12.83 3.59
N LEU A 410 1.78 11.98 4.21
CA LEU A 410 0.49 11.53 3.66
C LEU A 410 0.61 10.88 2.26
N CYS A 411 1.74 10.25 1.95
CA CYS A 411 1.94 9.59 0.67
C CYS A 411 1.26 8.21 0.62
N LEU A 412 0.89 7.79 -0.60
CA LEU A 412 0.42 6.43 -0.86
C LEU A 412 1.55 5.41 -0.58
N VAL A 413 1.17 4.31 0.08
CA VAL A 413 2.03 3.19 0.42
C VAL A 413 1.44 1.90 -0.14
N ILE A 414 2.26 1.12 -0.85
CA ILE A 414 1.85 -0.17 -1.43
C ILE A 414 2.76 -1.27 -0.89
N GLY A 415 2.16 -2.26 -0.21
CA GLY A 415 2.83 -3.47 0.23
C GLY A 415 2.69 -4.60 -0.79
N SER A 416 3.80 -5.26 -1.13
CA SER A 416 3.83 -6.30 -2.16
C SER A 416 4.76 -7.47 -1.77
N LYS A 417 4.52 -8.65 -2.35
CA LYS A 417 5.43 -9.81 -2.27
C LYS A 417 6.05 -10.03 -3.65
N LEU A 418 7.18 -9.38 -3.89
CA LEU A 418 7.85 -9.41 -5.20
C LEU A 418 8.81 -10.59 -5.37
N ASP A 419 9.13 -11.32 -4.30
CA ASP A 419 9.99 -12.51 -4.32
C ASP A 419 9.27 -13.77 -4.82
N THR A 420 7.96 -13.70 -5.00
CA THR A 420 7.18 -14.80 -5.57
C THR A 420 7.50 -14.97 -7.05
N ASP A 421 7.36 -16.20 -7.55
CA ASP A 421 7.61 -16.54 -8.96
C ASP A 421 6.95 -15.54 -9.93
N ILE A 422 7.74 -15.08 -10.89
CA ILE A 422 7.36 -14.11 -11.94
C ILE A 422 6.28 -14.69 -12.86
N HIS A 423 6.22 -16.02 -12.98
CA HIS A 423 5.23 -16.74 -13.76
C HIS A 423 3.99 -17.15 -12.94
N ALA A 424 3.94 -16.82 -11.65
CA ALA A 424 2.79 -17.15 -10.82
C ALA A 424 1.52 -16.42 -11.30
N ASN A 425 0.44 -17.17 -11.48
CA ASN A 425 -0.89 -16.64 -11.81
C ASN A 425 -1.61 -16.08 -10.57
N ALA A 426 -0.93 -15.25 -9.78
CA ALA A 426 -1.48 -14.63 -8.59
C ALA A 426 -1.03 -13.16 -8.49
N CYS A 427 -1.90 -12.30 -7.97
CA CYS A 427 -1.56 -10.90 -7.71
C CYS A 427 -0.48 -10.82 -6.63
N ARG A 428 0.55 -10.01 -6.87
CA ARG A 428 1.67 -9.81 -5.93
C ARG A 428 1.50 -8.59 -5.04
N LEU A 429 0.57 -7.70 -5.38
CA LEU A 429 0.21 -6.53 -4.57
C LEU A 429 -0.68 -6.98 -3.43
N ALA A 430 -0.24 -6.79 -2.19
CA ALA A 430 -0.83 -7.41 -1.01
C ALA A 430 -1.81 -6.49 -0.27
N PHE A 431 -1.39 -5.24 -0.04
CA PHE A 431 -2.20 -4.22 0.62
C PHE A 431 -1.78 -2.82 0.15
N GLN A 432 -2.65 -1.86 0.42
CA GLN A 432 -2.42 -0.44 0.19
C GLN A 432 -2.77 0.37 1.44
N GLY A 433 -2.24 1.58 1.52
CA GLY A 433 -2.41 2.45 2.67
C GLY A 433 -1.95 3.87 2.41
N CYS A 434 -2.26 4.78 3.33
CA CYS A 434 -1.67 6.11 3.37
C CYS A 434 -0.72 6.22 4.56
N LEU A 435 0.40 6.93 4.39
CA LEU A 435 1.35 7.20 5.46
C LEU A 435 0.78 8.25 6.41
N LEU A 436 0.35 7.83 7.59
CA LEU A 436 -0.29 8.70 8.58
C LEU A 436 0.71 9.36 9.53
N HIS A 437 1.75 8.61 9.92
CA HIS A 437 2.78 9.10 10.83
C HIS A 437 4.13 8.44 10.52
N GLY A 438 5.19 9.24 10.53
CA GLY A 438 6.56 8.78 10.28
C GLY A 438 7.46 8.98 11.49
N PHE A 439 8.34 8.01 11.75
CA PHE A 439 9.36 8.09 12.79
C PHE A 439 10.73 8.42 12.19
N GLU A 440 11.23 9.63 12.48
CA GLU A 440 12.51 10.15 11.98
C GLU A 440 13.71 9.75 12.85
N ASP A 441 13.49 9.46 14.13
CA ASP A 441 14.53 9.01 15.04
C ASP A 441 14.90 7.55 14.75
N LYS A 442 16.21 7.25 14.77
CA LYS A 442 16.71 5.87 14.66
C LYS A 442 16.36 5.05 15.91
N SER A 443 16.25 5.69 17.06
CA SER A 443 15.90 5.09 18.34
C SER A 443 14.40 5.13 18.64
N TYR A 444 13.56 5.28 17.60
CA TYR A 444 12.09 5.36 17.71
C TYR A 444 11.45 4.25 18.56
N ALA A 445 12.08 3.07 18.62
CA ALA A 445 11.60 1.95 19.41
C ALA A 445 11.55 2.23 20.91
N GLU A 446 12.45 3.08 21.41
CA GLU A 446 12.53 3.46 22.83
C GLU A 446 11.88 4.82 23.08
N THR A 447 11.98 5.75 22.13
CA THR A 447 11.55 7.13 22.30
C THR A 447 10.07 7.36 21.97
N SER A 448 9.55 6.72 20.91
CA SER A 448 8.22 7.01 20.37
C SER A 448 7.24 5.84 20.42
N LEU A 449 7.69 4.60 20.17
CA LEU A 449 6.80 3.43 20.19
C LEU A 449 6.09 3.20 21.54
N PRO A 450 6.64 3.54 22.73
CA PRO A 450 5.90 3.40 23.98
C PRO A 450 4.62 4.26 24.07
N GLN A 451 4.51 5.33 23.25
CA GLN A 451 3.29 6.12 23.15
C GLN A 451 2.18 5.38 22.41
N LEU A 452 2.53 4.40 21.58
CA LEU A 452 1.60 3.59 20.80
C LEU A 452 0.99 2.48 21.66
N ARG A 453 -0.25 2.71 22.12
CA ARG A 453 -0.99 1.83 23.04
C ARG A 453 -1.59 0.61 22.36
N ILE A 454 -0.76 -0.21 21.72
CA ILE A 454 -1.15 -1.49 21.12
C ILE A 454 -1.05 -2.60 22.18
N PHE A 455 -2.16 -3.28 22.46
CA PHE A 455 -2.20 -4.37 23.44
C PHE A 455 -2.55 -5.72 22.80
N LYS A 456 -2.05 -6.80 23.40
CA LYS A 456 -2.55 -8.17 23.20
C LYS A 456 -3.43 -8.55 24.38
N THR A 457 -4.66 -8.97 24.12
CA THR A 457 -5.47 -9.65 25.13
C THR A 457 -4.86 -11.03 25.39
N LYS A 458 -4.57 -11.32 26.65
CA LYS A 458 -4.04 -12.60 27.09
C LYS A 458 -5.02 -13.25 28.03
N HIS A 459 -5.27 -14.52 27.76
CA HIS A 459 -6.01 -15.43 28.63
C HIS A 459 -5.04 -16.50 29.13
N LYS A 460 -5.09 -16.75 30.43
CA LYS A 460 -4.40 -17.86 31.07
C LYS A 460 -5.40 -18.64 31.87
N GLU A 461 -5.31 -19.96 31.80
CA GLU A 461 -6.13 -20.87 32.58
C GLU A 461 -5.25 -21.68 33.54
N GLY A 462 -5.75 -21.87 34.75
CA GLY A 462 -5.14 -22.67 35.80
C GLY A 462 -6.20 -23.46 36.56
N GLN A 463 -5.79 -24.13 37.63
CA GLN A 463 -6.70 -24.94 38.44
C GLN A 463 -6.52 -24.61 39.92
N VAL A 464 -7.63 -24.63 40.66
CA VAL A 464 -7.57 -24.59 42.11
C VAL A 464 -7.03 -25.93 42.63
N GLU A 465 -5.93 -25.90 43.38
CA GLU A 465 -5.35 -27.09 44.00
C GLU A 465 -5.98 -27.39 45.36
N ARG A 466 -6.08 -26.35 46.20
CA ARG A 466 -6.64 -26.48 47.55
C ARG A 466 -7.14 -25.14 48.08
N VAL A 467 -8.13 -25.22 48.95
CA VAL A 467 -8.59 -24.10 49.79
C VAL A 467 -7.70 -24.04 51.04
N THR A 468 -7.31 -22.84 51.46
CA THR A 468 -6.55 -22.64 52.71
C THR A 468 -7.46 -22.13 53.82
N ASP A 469 -8.32 -21.18 53.50
CA ASP A 469 -9.34 -20.61 54.38
C ASP A 469 -10.55 -20.19 53.54
N ASP A 470 -11.60 -19.66 54.17
CA ASP A 470 -12.86 -19.28 53.50
C ASP A 470 -12.71 -18.18 52.44
N TYR A 471 -11.58 -17.48 52.43
CA TYR A 471 -11.27 -16.36 51.54
C TYR A 471 -10.04 -16.60 50.67
N SER A 472 -9.32 -17.71 50.84
CA SER A 472 -8.02 -17.94 50.20
C SER A 472 -7.93 -19.31 49.55
N VAL A 473 -7.56 -19.30 48.26
CA VAL A 473 -7.31 -20.51 47.47
C VAL A 473 -5.89 -20.54 46.93
N ILE A 474 -5.33 -21.75 46.83
CA ILE A 474 -4.04 -21.99 46.19
C ILE A 474 -4.30 -22.50 44.78
N GLY A 475 -3.87 -21.72 43.80
CA GLY A 475 -3.90 -22.08 42.38
C GLY A 475 -2.60 -22.75 41.93
N ARG A 476 -2.73 -23.60 40.92
CA ARG A 476 -1.61 -24.22 40.18
C ARG A 476 -1.83 -24.14 38.68
N SER A 477 -0.80 -24.47 37.91
CA SER A 477 -0.83 -24.60 36.45
C SER A 477 -1.15 -23.34 35.63
N LEU A 478 -1.28 -22.16 36.25
CA LEU A 478 -1.48 -20.88 35.56
C LEU A 478 -0.15 -20.28 35.01
N PHE A 479 0.96 -20.58 35.70
CA PHE A 479 2.29 -20.04 35.42
C PHE A 479 3.34 -21.15 35.30
N LYS A 480 4.31 -20.97 34.39
CA LYS A 480 5.50 -21.83 34.32
C LYS A 480 6.43 -21.50 35.49
N LYS A 481 7.26 -22.45 35.94
CA LYS A 481 8.20 -22.27 37.07
C LYS A 481 9.11 -21.03 36.94
N GLU A 482 9.48 -20.67 35.71
CA GLU A 482 10.36 -19.54 35.40
C GLU A 482 9.63 -18.17 35.35
N THR A 483 8.31 -18.15 35.56
CA THR A 483 7.53 -16.91 35.45
C THR A 483 7.72 -16.04 36.69
N ASN A 484 8.06 -14.77 36.51
CA ASN A 484 8.11 -13.81 37.61
C ASN A 484 6.68 -13.48 38.10
N LEU A 485 6.27 -14.11 39.21
CA LEU A 485 4.93 -13.99 39.79
C LEU A 485 4.65 -12.58 40.33
N GLN A 486 5.68 -11.81 40.71
CA GLN A 486 5.51 -10.45 41.23
C GLN A 486 4.78 -9.53 40.24
N LEU A 487 4.95 -9.76 38.94
CA LEU A 487 4.28 -8.97 37.90
C LEU A 487 2.76 -9.15 37.88
N PHE A 488 2.26 -10.28 38.41
CA PHE A 488 0.84 -10.67 38.39
C PHE A 488 0.13 -10.41 39.72
N VAL A 489 0.86 -9.98 40.75
CA VAL A 489 0.28 -9.65 42.05
C VAL A 489 -0.65 -8.45 41.91
N GLY A 490 -1.83 -8.53 42.52
CA GLY A 490 -2.87 -7.51 42.42
C GLY A 490 -3.82 -7.67 41.23
N LEU A 491 -3.57 -8.61 40.31
CA LEU A 491 -4.48 -8.88 39.20
C LEU A 491 -5.68 -9.72 39.66
N LYS A 492 -6.86 -9.35 39.16
CA LYS A 492 -8.13 -10.04 39.33
C LYS A 492 -8.16 -11.35 38.54
N VAL A 493 -8.71 -12.40 39.12
CA VAL A 493 -8.95 -13.70 38.49
C VAL A 493 -10.40 -14.10 38.73
N SER A 494 -11.00 -14.80 37.78
CA SER A 494 -12.32 -15.41 37.94
C SER A 494 -12.20 -16.92 38.10
N LEU A 495 -13.02 -17.50 38.98
CA LEU A 495 -13.19 -18.94 39.08
C LEU A 495 -14.29 -19.41 38.13
N SER A 496 -14.24 -20.65 37.68
CA SER A 496 -15.31 -21.27 36.88
C SER A 496 -16.67 -21.31 37.58
N THR A 497 -16.66 -21.20 38.91
CA THR A 497 -17.83 -21.10 39.80
C THR A 497 -18.39 -19.68 39.93
N GLY A 498 -17.77 -18.71 39.25
CA GLY A 498 -18.26 -17.33 39.15
C GLY A 498 -17.71 -16.37 40.21
N GLU A 499 -16.93 -16.83 41.20
CA GLU A 499 -16.28 -15.91 42.15
C GLU A 499 -15.11 -15.16 41.52
N SER A 500 -14.90 -13.92 41.97
CA SER A 500 -13.74 -13.10 41.62
C SER A 500 -12.76 -13.02 42.78
N GLY A 501 -11.47 -13.18 42.49
CA GLY A 501 -10.39 -13.06 43.46
C GLY A 501 -9.21 -12.25 42.93
N VAL A 502 -8.21 -12.01 43.77
CA VAL A 502 -7.00 -11.24 43.47
C VAL A 502 -5.77 -12.08 43.80
N ILE A 503 -4.77 -12.08 42.93
CA ILE A 503 -3.50 -12.79 43.16
C ILE A 503 -2.69 -12.04 44.24
N GLU A 504 -2.38 -12.69 45.36
CA GLU A 504 -1.57 -12.09 46.45
C GLU A 504 -0.06 -12.34 46.28
N GLY A 505 0.34 -13.45 45.64
CA GLY A 505 1.76 -13.79 45.51
C GLY A 505 2.03 -15.26 45.23
N GLY A 506 3.31 -15.59 45.07
CA GLY A 506 3.77 -16.97 44.91
C GLY A 506 3.68 -17.78 46.21
N PHE A 507 3.46 -19.09 46.07
CA PHE A 507 3.35 -20.03 47.17
C PHE A 507 4.33 -21.22 46.97
N GLY A 508 5.42 -21.24 47.73
CA GLY A 508 6.44 -22.29 47.66
C GLY A 508 7.28 -22.28 46.36
N GLN A 509 7.95 -23.40 46.06
CA GLN A 509 8.94 -23.50 44.96
C GLN A 509 8.36 -23.96 43.61
N SER A 510 7.03 -24.11 43.49
CA SER A 510 6.40 -24.92 42.42
C SER A 510 5.36 -24.17 41.59
N GLY A 511 5.59 -22.91 41.19
CA GLY A 511 4.67 -22.17 40.30
C GLY A 511 3.23 -22.04 40.82
N LYS A 512 3.00 -22.37 42.11
CA LYS A 512 1.74 -22.20 42.81
C LYS A 512 1.64 -20.76 43.29
N PHE A 513 0.42 -20.29 43.43
CA PHE A 513 0.15 -18.91 43.79
C PHE A 513 -1.10 -18.86 44.67
N LYS A 514 -1.15 -17.84 45.52
CA LYS A 514 -2.27 -17.60 46.42
C LYS A 514 -3.22 -16.59 45.79
N ILE A 515 -4.51 -16.89 45.80
CA ILE A 515 -5.59 -15.99 45.40
C ILE A 515 -6.45 -15.71 46.62
N ARG A 516 -6.83 -14.45 46.79
CA ARG A 516 -7.79 -14.00 47.79
C ARG A 516 -9.11 -13.61 47.15
N ILE A 517 -10.19 -14.19 47.61
CA ILE A 517 -11.57 -13.95 47.16
C ILE A 517 -12.20 -13.04 48.20
N GLN A 518 -12.49 -11.79 47.84
CA GLN A 518 -12.92 -10.77 48.80
C GLN A 518 -14.30 -11.08 49.39
N GLU A 519 -15.21 -11.65 48.60
CA GLU A 519 -16.58 -11.99 49.00
C GLU A 519 -16.68 -13.37 49.68
N GLY A 520 -15.57 -14.10 49.78
CA GLY A 520 -15.54 -15.48 50.28
C GLY A 520 -15.99 -16.52 49.26
N LEU A 521 -15.61 -17.78 49.50
CA LEU A 521 -15.97 -18.91 48.65
C LEU A 521 -17.44 -19.31 48.82
N ARG A 522 -18.15 -19.54 47.71
CA ARG A 522 -19.52 -20.06 47.76
C ARG A 522 -19.56 -21.48 48.33
N PRO A 523 -20.65 -21.88 49.01
CA PRO A 523 -20.78 -23.23 49.57
C PRO A 523 -20.63 -24.34 48.51
N GLU A 524 -21.13 -24.10 47.31
CA GLU A 524 -21.04 -25.00 46.14
C GLU A 524 -19.58 -25.25 45.74
N THR A 525 -18.78 -24.18 45.67
CA THR A 525 -17.35 -24.24 45.40
C THR A 525 -16.59 -25.00 46.48
N LYS A 526 -16.94 -24.80 47.75
CA LYS A 526 -16.35 -25.56 48.88
C LYS A 526 -16.68 -27.05 48.78
N GLN A 527 -17.90 -27.41 48.39
CA GLN A 527 -18.32 -28.80 48.19
C GLN A 527 -17.54 -29.47 47.05
N LEU A 528 -17.42 -28.81 45.89
CA LEU A 528 -16.67 -29.30 44.72
C LEU A 528 -15.18 -29.52 45.01
N LEU A 529 -14.57 -28.64 45.81
CA LEU A 529 -13.15 -28.75 46.18
C LEU A 529 -12.92 -29.77 47.30
N SER A 530 -13.93 -30.07 48.12
CA SER A 530 -13.86 -31.09 49.19
C SER A 530 -14.04 -32.52 48.67
N SER A 531 -14.90 -32.73 47.66
CA SER A 531 -15.16 -34.04 47.05
C SER A 531 -13.94 -34.58 46.28
N SER A 532 -13.14 -33.68 45.71
CA SER A 532 -11.89 -33.98 45.00
C SER A 532 -10.80 -34.59 45.91
N LYS A 533 -10.87 -34.43 47.24
CA LYS A 533 -9.90 -35.01 48.19
C LYS A 533 -10.08 -36.52 48.45
N LYS A 534 -11.23 -37.12 48.11
CA LYS A 534 -11.55 -38.51 48.51
C LYS A 534 -10.99 -39.61 47.59
N LYS A 535 -10.39 -39.30 46.43
CA LYS A 535 -9.93 -40.31 45.45
C LYS A 535 -8.51 -40.87 45.65
N GLY A 536 -7.86 -40.61 46.78
CA GLY A 536 -6.44 -40.90 46.98
C GLY A 536 -6.06 -41.71 48.23
N LYS A 537 -6.84 -42.74 48.63
CA LYS A 537 -6.38 -43.81 49.54
C LYS A 537 -7.46 -44.88 49.78
N SER A 538 -7.38 -46.02 49.09
CA SER A 538 -7.84 -47.32 49.61
C SER A 538 -7.28 -48.45 48.76
N GLY A 539 -6.26 -49.13 49.27
CA GLY A 539 -5.87 -50.44 48.79
C GLY A 539 -6.64 -51.53 49.53
N GLY A 540 -7.00 -52.60 48.81
CA GLY A 540 -7.12 -53.95 49.37
C GLY A 540 -8.52 -54.50 49.72
N LYS A 541 -8.95 -55.45 48.87
CA LYS A 541 -9.79 -56.66 49.10
C LYS A 541 -11.33 -56.57 49.23
N GLY A 542 -12.01 -57.09 48.18
CA GLY A 542 -12.91 -58.26 48.30
C GLY A 542 -14.44 -58.04 48.23
N GLY A 543 -15.08 -58.57 47.17
CA GLY A 543 -16.51 -58.95 47.15
C GLY A 543 -17.40 -58.22 46.12
N PRO A 544 -18.18 -58.92 45.25
CA PRO A 544 -19.00 -58.28 44.21
C PRO A 544 -20.48 -58.20 44.58
N SER A 545 -21.12 -57.05 44.34
CA SER A 545 -22.55 -56.96 43.97
C SER A 545 -22.98 -55.51 43.68
N SER A 546 -23.41 -55.33 42.42
CA SER A 546 -24.57 -54.56 41.93
C SER A 546 -24.69 -53.03 42.11
N GLU A 547 -25.10 -52.45 40.98
CA GLU A 547 -25.78 -51.16 40.73
C GLU A 547 -24.93 -50.00 40.20
N GLU A 548 -25.16 -49.72 38.92
CA GLU A 548 -24.68 -48.59 38.14
C GLU A 548 -25.40 -47.30 38.60
N GLU A 549 -24.63 -46.36 39.15
CA GLU A 549 -25.00 -44.94 39.19
C GLU A 549 -24.07 -44.15 38.26
N PRO A 550 -24.56 -43.11 37.56
CA PRO A 550 -23.76 -42.37 36.60
C PRO A 550 -22.68 -41.59 37.33
N LYS A 551 -21.41 -41.91 37.04
CA LYS A 551 -20.24 -41.15 37.49
C LYS A 551 -20.37 -39.70 37.03
N THR A 552 -20.81 -38.80 37.91
CA THR A 552 -20.64 -37.36 37.70
C THR A 552 -19.14 -37.09 37.82
N GLU A 553 -18.46 -36.90 36.69
CA GLU A 553 -17.08 -36.46 36.67
C GLU A 553 -16.99 -35.08 37.35
N SER A 554 -16.42 -35.03 38.56
CA SER A 554 -16.19 -33.77 39.26
C SER A 554 -15.16 -32.95 38.47
N GLN A 555 -15.62 -31.98 37.70
CA GLN A 555 -14.73 -31.07 36.98
C GLN A 555 -13.92 -30.23 38.00
N PRO A 556 -12.59 -30.14 37.85
CA PRO A 556 -11.78 -29.29 38.72
C PRO A 556 -12.17 -27.81 38.50
N VAL A 557 -12.20 -27.03 39.58
CA VAL A 557 -12.49 -25.59 39.49
C VAL A 557 -11.35 -24.89 38.75
N SER A 558 -11.65 -24.33 37.58
CA SER A 558 -10.70 -23.58 36.75
C SER A 558 -10.55 -22.14 37.24
N ILE A 559 -9.34 -21.60 37.04
CA ILE A 559 -9.00 -20.20 37.32
C ILE A 559 -8.74 -19.54 35.97
N HIS A 560 -9.45 -18.46 35.66
CA HIS A 560 -9.28 -17.68 34.45
C HIS A 560 -8.67 -16.31 34.78
N LEU A 561 -7.57 -16.00 34.10
CA LEU A 561 -6.90 -14.70 34.19
C LEU A 561 -6.93 -14.04 32.82
N HIS A 562 -7.67 -12.94 32.70
CA HIS A 562 -7.70 -12.08 31.51
C HIS A 562 -6.94 -10.79 31.79
N PHE A 563 -6.01 -10.41 30.91
CA PHE A 563 -5.29 -9.15 31.03
C PHE A 563 -4.83 -8.65 29.66
N LYS A 564 -4.72 -7.33 29.53
CA LYS A 564 -4.08 -6.64 28.41
C LYS A 564 -2.58 -6.54 28.69
N ARG A 565 -1.77 -6.83 27.67
CA ARG A 565 -0.33 -6.58 27.70
C ARG A 565 0.05 -5.70 26.52
N TYR A 566 0.58 -4.51 26.80
CA TYR A 566 1.05 -3.61 25.74
C TYR A 566 2.32 -4.17 25.09
N VAL A 567 2.38 -4.04 23.76
CA VAL A 567 3.43 -4.64 22.93
C VAL A 567 4.72 -3.84 23.02
N PHE A 568 4.61 -2.51 23.07
CA PHE A 568 5.74 -1.58 23.03
C PHE A 568 6.04 -0.92 24.39
N ASP A 569 5.38 -1.35 25.46
CA ASP A 569 5.67 -0.85 26.81
C ASP A 569 7.00 -1.48 27.32
N PRO A 570 8.03 -0.67 27.63
CA PRO A 570 9.32 -1.15 28.13
C PRO A 570 9.18 -1.91 29.45
N HIS A 571 8.20 -1.55 30.29
CA HIS A 571 7.96 -2.17 31.59
C HIS A 571 7.04 -3.40 31.50
N LYS A 572 6.54 -3.74 30.31
CA LYS A 572 5.60 -4.86 30.08
C LYS A 572 4.42 -4.83 31.05
N LYS A 573 3.88 -3.65 31.37
CA LYS A 573 2.76 -3.51 32.31
C LYS A 573 1.59 -4.33 31.82
N MET A 574 0.93 -4.99 32.77
CA MET A 574 -0.27 -5.76 32.54
C MET A 574 -1.43 -4.98 33.13
N VAL A 575 -2.44 -4.72 32.31
CA VAL A 575 -3.62 -3.92 32.69
C VAL A 575 -4.84 -4.80 32.58
N GLN A 576 -5.77 -4.66 33.51
CA GLN A 576 -7.08 -5.31 33.46
C GLN A 576 -8.15 -4.24 33.34
N SER A 577 -9.19 -4.56 32.58
CA SER A 577 -10.44 -3.79 32.52
C SER A 577 -11.23 -3.93 33.81
#